data_AF-A0A523HRI9-F1
#
_entry.id   AF-A0A523HRI9-F1
#
_cell.length_a   1.000
_cell.length_b   1.000
_cell.length_c   1.000
_cell.angle_alpha   90.00
_cell.angle_beta   90.00
_cell.angle_gamma   90.00
#
_symmetry.space_group_name_H-M   'P 1'
#
loop_
_entity.id
_entity.type
_entity.pdbx_description
1 polymer ?
#
loop_
_entity_poly.entity_id
_entity_poly.type
_entity_poly.pdbx_seq_one_letter_code
_entity_poly.pdbx_strand_id
1 'polypeptide(L)'
;MKEKGTKKATRQKKKVVMRPADKILNNNSTNGKLAVRESVHEQQIAKTETQKDVICIIGMHRSGTSLVARLLNLCGLDLGPSENFLEPNDSNPLGFFENEDFTYKIDDGLLNHLGGSWDNLPEFKDGWEYDPALEQIVQEAKERIQSFSKS
;
A
#
# COMPACT_ATOMS: atom_id res chain seq x y z
N MET A 1 -3.26 -65.19 12.37
CA MET A 1 -3.97 -64.81 11.12
C MET A 1 -3.39 -63.48 10.63
N LYS A 2 -2.66 -63.56 9.51
CA LYS A 2 -2.32 -62.54 8.49
C LYS A 2 -1.62 -61.23 8.90
N GLU A 3 -0.29 -61.24 8.70
CA GLU A 3 0.54 -60.09 8.30
C GLU A 3 -0.07 -59.34 7.11
N LYS A 4 0.09 -58.01 7.09
CA LYS A 4 -0.16 -57.18 5.90
C LYS A 4 1.05 -56.30 5.59
N GLY A 5 1.86 -56.78 4.65
CA GLY A 5 2.21 -56.09 3.41
C GLY A 5 2.73 -54.65 3.46
N THR A 6 4.06 -54.53 3.29
CA THR A 6 4.83 -53.36 2.88
C THR A 6 4.39 -52.80 1.52
N LYS A 7 4.45 -51.46 1.34
CA LYS A 7 4.87 -50.80 0.07
C LYS A 7 5.55 -49.45 0.36
N LYS A 8 6.88 -49.41 0.20
CA LYS A 8 7.69 -48.18 0.15
C LYS A 8 7.43 -47.46 -1.19
N ALA A 9 7.12 -46.16 -1.15
CA ALA A 9 6.97 -45.33 -2.34
C ALA A 9 8.34 -44.81 -2.79
N THR A 10 8.83 -45.29 -3.93
CA THR A 10 10.08 -44.84 -4.56
C THR A 10 9.77 -43.67 -5.50
N ARG A 11 10.15 -42.44 -5.12
CA ARG A 11 9.99 -41.24 -5.96
C ARG A 11 11.11 -41.18 -7.01
N GLN A 12 10.76 -41.38 -8.27
CA GLN A 12 11.66 -41.22 -9.41
C GLN A 12 12.05 -39.74 -9.59
N LYS A 13 13.35 -39.47 -9.73
CA LYS A 13 13.91 -38.15 -10.04
C LYS A 13 13.70 -37.85 -11.53
N LYS A 14 12.85 -36.87 -11.87
CA LYS A 14 12.79 -36.32 -13.24
C LYS A 14 13.97 -35.37 -13.44
N LYS A 15 14.87 -35.71 -14.35
CA LYS A 15 16.00 -34.89 -14.81
C LYS A 15 15.46 -33.86 -15.81
N VAL A 16 15.33 -32.60 -15.38
CA VAL A 16 15.01 -31.48 -16.29
C VAL A 16 16.32 -31.07 -16.97
N VAL A 17 16.42 -31.33 -18.26
CA VAL A 17 17.56 -30.90 -19.09
C VAL A 17 17.24 -29.49 -19.60
N MET A 18 17.98 -28.49 -19.09
CA MET A 18 17.99 -27.13 -19.63
C MET A 18 18.62 -27.15 -21.03
N ARG A 19 18.02 -26.43 -21.99
CA ARG A 19 18.66 -26.12 -23.28
C ARG A 19 19.24 -24.70 -23.21
N PRO A 20 20.47 -24.46 -23.70
CA PRO A 20 21.13 -23.17 -23.57
C PRO A 20 20.48 -22.12 -24.48
N ALA A 21 20.37 -20.90 -23.94
CA ALA A 21 20.25 -19.67 -24.71
C ALA A 21 21.53 -19.47 -25.52
N ASP A 22 21.39 -18.93 -26.74
CA ASP A 22 22.33 -18.04 -27.43
C ASP A 22 22.12 -18.11 -28.95
N LYS A 23 21.70 -16.97 -29.53
CA LYS A 23 22.13 -16.51 -30.87
C LYS A 23 21.80 -15.02 -31.00
N ILE A 24 22.82 -14.20 -30.78
CA ILE A 24 22.88 -12.78 -31.17
C ILE A 24 23.55 -12.71 -32.56
N LEU A 25 23.21 -11.66 -33.33
CA LEU A 25 23.82 -11.15 -34.59
C LEU A 25 23.31 -11.88 -35.86
N ASN A 26 22.93 -11.21 -36.96
CA ASN A 26 23.51 -10.01 -37.56
C ASN A 26 22.61 -9.43 -38.68
N ASN A 27 22.92 -8.19 -39.11
CA ASN A 27 22.77 -7.58 -40.45
C ASN A 27 21.54 -6.72 -40.79
N ASN A 28 21.72 -5.38 -40.79
CA ASN A 28 22.01 -4.64 -42.04
C ASN A 28 22.37 -3.17 -41.79
N SER A 29 23.53 -2.77 -42.30
CA SER A 29 24.01 -1.39 -42.44
C SER A 29 23.64 -0.88 -43.83
N THR A 30 22.91 0.23 -43.91
CA THR A 30 23.04 1.23 -44.99
C THR A 30 22.52 2.59 -44.53
N ASN A 31 23.47 3.46 -44.18
CA ASN A 31 23.54 4.92 -44.35
C ASN A 31 22.24 5.75 -44.46
N GLY A 32 22.12 6.68 -43.50
CA GLY A 32 21.73 8.08 -43.79
C GLY A 32 20.31 8.47 -43.41
N LYS A 33 20.20 9.36 -42.42
CA LYS A 33 18.99 10.07 -41.95
C LYS A 33 17.91 9.19 -41.30
N LEU A 34 18.01 8.97 -39.99
CA LEU A 34 16.81 8.80 -39.15
C LEU A 34 17.08 9.08 -37.65
N ALA A 35 18.03 9.95 -37.32
CA ALA A 35 18.35 10.36 -35.95
C ALA A 35 17.36 11.40 -35.36
N VAL A 36 16.07 11.31 -35.71
CA VAL A 36 15.03 12.26 -35.25
C VAL A 36 13.77 11.53 -34.76
N ARG A 37 13.76 10.19 -34.68
CA ARG A 37 12.54 9.44 -34.33
C ARG A 37 12.58 8.70 -33.00
N GLU A 38 13.68 8.78 -32.25
CA GLU A 38 13.83 8.10 -30.95
C GLU A 38 13.41 8.94 -29.72
N SER A 39 13.19 10.25 -29.86
CA SER A 39 12.96 11.12 -28.68
C SER A 39 11.52 11.21 -28.18
N VAL A 40 10.56 10.51 -28.80
CA VAL A 40 9.13 10.60 -28.44
C VAL A 40 8.61 9.33 -27.74
N HIS A 41 9.29 8.19 -27.87
CA HIS A 41 8.80 6.91 -27.31
C HIS A 41 9.22 6.63 -25.86
N GLU A 42 10.22 7.33 -25.31
CA GLU A 42 10.65 7.13 -23.91
C GLU A 42 9.90 8.00 -22.89
N GLN A 43 9.19 9.04 -23.33
CA GLN A 43 8.50 9.96 -22.41
C GLN A 43 7.10 9.49 -21.98
N GLN A 44 6.66 8.31 -22.44
CA GLN A 44 5.32 7.80 -22.16
C GLN A 44 5.32 6.34 -21.69
N ILE A 45 6.27 5.93 -20.84
CA ILE A 45 5.95 4.88 -19.87
C ILE A 45 5.04 5.55 -18.86
N ALA A 46 3.74 5.60 -19.17
CA ALA A 46 2.72 6.14 -18.30
C ALA A 46 2.92 5.52 -16.91
N LYS A 47 3.16 6.38 -15.92
CA LYS A 47 3.17 6.03 -14.49
C LYS A 47 1.79 5.43 -14.20
N THR A 48 1.68 4.10 -14.32
CA THR A 48 0.48 3.39 -13.94
C THR A 48 0.52 3.39 -12.41
N GLU A 49 -0.04 4.44 -11.80
CA GLU A 49 -0.17 4.48 -10.36
C GLU A 49 -1.04 3.30 -9.96
N THR A 50 -0.42 2.33 -9.32
CA THR A 50 -1.13 1.17 -8.78
C THR A 50 -2.12 1.69 -7.76
N GLN A 51 -3.41 1.58 -8.08
CA GLN A 51 -4.49 1.88 -7.14
C GLN A 51 -4.30 1.02 -5.90
N LYS A 52 -4.14 1.66 -4.74
CA LYS A 52 -4.08 0.97 -3.45
C LYS A 52 -5.47 0.88 -2.85
N ASP A 53 -5.79 -0.27 -2.31
CA ASP A 53 -6.98 -0.46 -1.48
C ASP A 53 -6.72 0.14 -0.09
N VAL A 54 -7.70 0.90 0.42
CA VAL A 54 -7.62 1.59 1.71
C VAL A 54 -8.62 0.97 2.67
N ILE A 55 -8.18 0.67 3.89
CA ILE A 55 -9.04 0.21 4.99
C ILE A 55 -9.10 1.33 6.03
N CYS A 56 -10.29 1.87 6.27
CA CYS A 56 -10.53 2.84 7.33
C CYS A 56 -11.00 2.10 8.59
N ILE A 57 -10.24 2.22 9.68
CA ILE A 57 -10.56 1.61 10.98
C ILE A 57 -11.08 2.73 11.87
N ILE A 58 -12.37 2.69 12.22
CA ILE A 58 -13.02 3.72 13.03
C ILE A 58 -13.67 3.10 14.27
N GLY A 59 -13.74 3.89 15.35
CA GLY A 59 -14.42 3.48 16.57
C GLY A 59 -14.29 4.54 17.67
N MET A 60 -15.18 4.47 18.66
CA MET A 60 -15.13 5.38 19.82
C MET A 60 -13.87 5.14 20.66
N HIS A 61 -13.47 6.14 21.45
CA HIS A 61 -12.40 6.00 22.43
C HIS A 61 -12.59 4.73 23.26
N ARG A 62 -11.54 3.90 23.36
CA ARG A 62 -11.50 2.60 24.06
C ARG A 62 -12.35 1.47 23.45
N SER A 63 -12.76 1.58 22.19
CA SER A 63 -13.45 0.49 21.46
C SER A 63 -12.53 -0.65 20.97
N GLY A 64 -11.21 -0.50 21.10
CA GLY A 64 -10.24 -1.51 20.67
C GLY A 64 -9.76 -1.35 19.22
N THR A 65 -9.86 -0.15 18.64
CA THR A 65 -9.34 0.17 17.31
C THR A 65 -7.85 -0.19 17.17
N SER A 66 -7.01 0.09 18.17
CA SER A 66 -5.60 -0.29 18.16
C SER A 66 -5.37 -1.81 18.11
N LEU A 67 -6.24 -2.60 18.78
CA LEU A 67 -6.18 -4.07 18.70
C LEU A 67 -6.53 -4.55 17.28
N VAL A 68 -7.56 -3.98 16.67
CA VAL A 68 -7.97 -4.30 15.30
C VAL A 68 -6.90 -3.90 14.29
N ALA A 69 -6.34 -2.69 14.41
CA ALA A 69 -5.25 -2.20 13.58
C ALA A 69 -4.04 -3.14 13.66
N ARG A 70 -3.65 -3.55 14.88
CA ARG A 70 -2.55 -4.49 15.07
C ARG A 70 -2.84 -5.86 14.49
N LEU A 71 -4.05 -6.39 14.67
CA LEU A 71 -4.44 -7.68 14.11
C LEU A 71 -4.35 -7.68 12.57
N LEU A 72 -4.90 -6.64 11.93
CA LEU A 72 -4.85 -6.51 10.48
C LEU A 72 -3.40 -6.33 9.98
N ASN A 73 -2.59 -5.57 10.71
CA ASN A 73 -1.17 -5.41 10.40
C ASN A 73 -0.41 -6.75 10.44
N LEU A 74 -0.68 -7.59 11.46
CA LEU A 74 -0.13 -8.94 11.53
C LEU A 74 -0.63 -9.85 10.39
N CYS A 75 -1.82 -9.56 9.84
CA CYS A 75 -2.34 -10.22 8.64
C CYS A 75 -1.79 -9.64 7.32
N GLY A 76 -0.91 -8.64 7.36
CA GLY A 76 -0.25 -8.06 6.19
C GLY A 76 -0.83 -6.73 5.71
N LEU A 77 -1.69 -6.07 6.50
CA LEU A 77 -2.06 -4.68 6.26
C LEU A 77 -0.84 -3.77 6.51
N ASP A 78 -0.47 -3.00 5.49
CA ASP A 78 0.56 -1.97 5.61
C ASP A 78 -0.02 -0.76 6.34
N LEU A 79 0.57 -0.42 7.49
CA LEU A 79 0.22 0.76 8.29
C LEU A 79 1.16 1.94 8.03
N GLY A 80 2.13 1.76 7.12
CA GLY A 80 3.20 2.71 6.84
C GLY A 80 4.42 2.49 7.74
N PRO A 81 5.41 3.39 7.64
CA PRO A 81 6.64 3.32 8.41
C PRO A 81 6.34 3.40 9.92
N SER A 82 6.95 2.51 10.70
CA SER A 82 6.68 2.42 12.15
C SER A 82 7.12 3.66 12.94
N GLU A 83 8.06 4.43 12.40
CA GLU A 83 8.49 5.73 12.92
C GLU A 83 7.40 6.80 12.85
N ASN A 84 6.36 6.58 12.04
CA ASN A 84 5.19 7.47 11.94
C ASN A 84 4.01 6.92 12.74
N PHE A 85 4.21 5.95 13.65
CA PHE A 85 3.14 5.50 14.54
C PHE A 85 3.05 6.39 15.77
N LEU A 86 1.82 6.61 16.24
CA LEU A 86 1.57 7.27 17.51
C LEU A 86 2.32 6.59 18.66
N GLU A 87 3.08 7.40 19.39
CA GLU A 87 3.87 6.95 20.52
C GLU A 87 3.00 6.25 21.60
N PRO A 88 3.47 5.12 22.15
CA PRO A 88 2.84 4.50 23.30
C PRO A 88 2.78 5.47 24.50
N ASN A 89 1.76 5.32 25.35
CA ASN A 89 1.64 6.06 26.60
C ASN A 89 1.08 5.18 27.72
N ASP A 90 0.91 5.73 28.92
CA ASP A 90 0.41 4.99 30.09
C ASP A 90 -0.96 4.34 29.87
N SER A 91 -1.79 4.91 28.99
CA SER A 91 -3.11 4.36 28.64
C SER A 91 -3.04 3.25 27.59
N ASN A 92 -1.97 3.22 26.78
CA ASN A 92 -1.71 2.17 25.81
C ASN A 92 -0.20 1.86 25.69
N PRO A 93 0.35 1.07 26.62
CA PRO A 93 1.79 0.79 26.69
C PRO A 93 2.34 0.01 25.50
N LEU A 94 1.48 -0.64 24.72
CA LEU A 94 1.87 -1.42 23.54
C LEU A 94 1.86 -0.60 22.25
N GLY A 95 1.42 0.65 22.30
CA GLY A 95 1.29 1.54 21.16
C GLY A 95 -0.09 1.50 20.52
N PHE A 96 -0.44 2.59 19.83
CA PHE A 96 -1.75 2.77 19.19
C PHE A 96 -1.83 2.12 17.82
N PHE A 97 -0.69 1.93 17.15
CA PHE A 97 -0.60 1.43 15.76
C PHE A 97 -1.37 2.30 14.75
N GLU A 98 -1.69 3.53 15.14
CA GLU A 98 -2.26 4.55 14.28
C GLU A 98 -1.12 5.36 13.67
N ASN A 99 -1.28 5.73 12.40
CA ASN A 99 -0.27 6.51 11.69
C ASN A 99 -0.52 8.01 11.94
N GLU A 100 0.46 8.71 12.52
CA GLU A 100 0.37 10.12 12.91
C GLU A 100 0.03 11.03 11.73
N ASP A 101 0.54 10.70 10.54
CA ASP A 101 0.26 11.49 9.34
C ASP A 101 -1.22 11.45 8.96
N PHE A 102 -1.94 10.38 9.29
CA PHE A 102 -3.38 10.29 9.05
C PHE A 102 -4.16 10.89 10.23
N THR A 103 -3.88 10.45 11.47
CA THR A 103 -4.60 10.91 12.65
C THR A 103 -4.52 12.43 12.82
N TYR A 104 -3.31 13.01 12.81
CA TYR A 104 -3.15 14.44 13.12
C TYR A 104 -3.21 15.35 11.90
N LYS A 105 -2.76 14.91 10.72
CA LYS A 105 -2.71 15.81 9.56
C LYS A 105 -3.95 15.70 8.68
N ILE A 106 -4.56 14.51 8.60
CA ILE A 106 -5.74 14.29 7.76
C ILE A 106 -7.02 14.38 8.59
N ASP A 107 -7.18 13.55 9.63
CA ASP A 107 -8.44 13.48 10.39
C ASP A 107 -8.70 14.76 11.18
N ASP A 108 -7.74 15.20 11.99
CA ASP A 108 -7.85 16.48 12.71
C ASP A 108 -7.93 17.67 11.74
N GLY A 109 -7.19 17.63 10.63
CA GLY A 109 -7.25 18.68 9.60
C GLY A 109 -8.65 18.82 8.99
N LEU A 110 -9.28 17.68 8.65
CA LEU A 110 -10.64 17.61 8.13
C LEU A 110 -11.67 18.10 9.17
N LEU A 111 -11.59 17.58 10.40
CA LEU A 111 -12.53 17.95 11.46
C LEU A 111 -12.42 19.44 11.79
N ASN A 112 -11.21 19.97 11.92
CA ASN A 112 -10.98 21.39 12.18
C ASN A 112 -11.49 22.28 11.04
N HIS A 113 -11.29 21.87 9.78
CA HIS A 113 -11.83 22.59 8.62
C HIS A 113 -13.36 22.69 8.68
N LEU A 114 -14.02 21.62 9.11
CA LEU A 114 -15.47 21.56 9.28
C LEU A 114 -15.95 22.24 10.58
N GLY A 115 -15.04 22.74 11.42
CA GLY A 115 -15.36 23.47 12.65
C GLY A 115 -15.57 22.57 13.88
N GLY A 116 -14.98 21.38 13.89
CA GLY A 116 -15.08 20.44 15.01
C GLY A 116 -13.75 19.75 15.34
N SER A 117 -13.83 18.76 16.21
CA SER A 117 -12.74 17.92 16.68
C SER A 117 -13.26 16.49 16.93
N TRP A 118 -12.35 15.58 17.28
CA TRP A 118 -12.71 14.19 17.58
C TRP A 118 -13.69 14.05 18.77
N ASP A 119 -13.67 14.98 19.72
CA ASP A 119 -14.52 15.03 20.91
C ASP A 119 -15.67 16.05 20.84
N ASN A 120 -15.65 16.93 19.82
CA ASN A 120 -16.70 17.90 19.55
C ASN A 120 -17.02 17.92 18.05
N LEU A 121 -17.91 17.04 17.64
CA LEU A 121 -18.24 16.85 16.23
C LEU A 121 -18.77 18.15 15.58
N PRO A 122 -18.37 18.45 14.33
CA PRO A 122 -18.90 19.59 13.61
C PRO A 122 -20.35 19.37 13.19
N GLU A 123 -21.06 20.46 12.89
CA GLU A 123 -22.32 20.38 12.15
C GLU A 123 -22.03 20.14 10.67
N PHE A 124 -22.21 18.90 10.22
CA PHE A 124 -22.06 18.54 8.81
C PHE A 124 -23.20 19.16 7.99
N LYS A 125 -22.86 20.07 7.08
CA LYS A 125 -23.78 20.59 6.06
C LYS A 125 -23.92 19.58 4.93
N ASP A 126 -25.07 19.55 4.27
CA ASP A 126 -25.26 18.71 3.08
C ASP A 126 -24.21 19.05 2.01
N GLY A 127 -23.53 18.02 1.49
CA GLY A 127 -22.50 18.16 0.46
C GLY A 127 -21.15 18.68 0.96
N TRP A 128 -20.87 18.62 2.28
CA TRP A 128 -19.57 19.00 2.85
C TRP A 128 -18.40 18.27 2.18
N GLU A 129 -18.61 17.03 1.71
CA GLU A 129 -17.63 16.19 1.05
C GLU A 129 -17.17 16.73 -0.31
N TYR A 130 -17.92 17.67 -0.89
CA TYR A 130 -17.62 18.32 -2.16
C TYR A 130 -17.07 19.74 -1.99
N ASP A 131 -16.78 20.18 -0.76
CA ASP A 131 -16.15 21.47 -0.51
C ASP A 131 -14.77 21.52 -1.21
N PRO A 132 -14.56 22.43 -2.18
CA PRO A 132 -13.28 22.55 -2.89
C PRO A 132 -12.10 22.83 -1.95
N ALA A 133 -12.34 23.39 -0.76
CA ALA A 133 -11.28 23.61 0.23
C ALA A 133 -10.69 22.28 0.76
N LEU A 134 -11.40 21.16 0.62
CA LEU A 134 -10.89 19.83 0.98
C LEU A 134 -9.93 19.24 -0.07
N GLU A 135 -9.82 19.82 -1.26
CA GLU A 135 -8.96 19.29 -2.33
C GLU A 135 -7.51 19.11 -1.87
N GLN A 136 -6.99 20.07 -1.07
CA GLN A 136 -5.64 19.97 -0.53
C GLN A 136 -5.51 18.78 0.44
N ILE A 137 -6.45 18.61 1.36
CA ILE A 137 -6.45 17.49 2.33
C ILE A 137 -6.53 16.15 1.59
N VAL A 138 -7.38 16.06 0.56
CA VAL A 138 -7.53 14.86 -0.27
C VAL A 138 -6.24 14.56 -1.02
N GLN A 139 -5.58 15.57 -1.58
CA GLN A 139 -4.32 15.40 -2.29
C GLN A 139 -3.21 14.94 -1.35
N GLU A 140 -3.12 15.55 -0.16
CA GLU A 140 -2.19 15.17 0.90
C GLU A 140 -2.38 13.73 1.39
N ALA A 141 -3.63 13.28 1.52
CA ALA A 141 -3.96 11.90 1.88
C ALA A 141 -3.52 10.91 0.79
N LYS A 142 -3.74 11.25 -0.50
CA LYS A 142 -3.31 10.42 -1.63
C LYS A 142 -1.79 10.25 -1.67
N GLU A 143 -1.04 11.33 -1.48
CA GLU A 143 0.42 11.29 -1.47
C GLU A 143 0.97 10.39 -0.36
N ARG A 144 0.37 10.46 0.84
CA ARG A 144 0.70 9.58 1.96
C ARG A 144 0.35 8.12 1.67
N ILE A 145 -0.83 7.84 1.12
CA ILE A 145 -1.19 6.48 0.69
C ILE A 145 -0.18 5.95 -0.33
N GLN A 146 0.28 6.78 -1.27
CA GLN A 146 1.25 6.38 -2.28
C GLN A 146 2.64 6.07 -1.70
N SER A 147 3.06 6.74 -0.63
CA SER A 147 4.36 6.50 0.02
C SER A 147 4.48 5.12 0.68
N PHE A 148 3.35 4.46 0.96
CA PHE A 148 3.32 3.13 1.59
C PHE A 148 3.83 2.06 0.63
N SER A 149 5.14 1.92 0.50
CA SER A 149 5.74 0.87 -0.31
C SER A 149 5.98 -0.34 0.57
N LYS A 150 5.37 -1.47 0.20
CA LYS A 150 5.62 -2.77 0.83
C LYS A 150 7.13 -3.03 0.77
N SER A 151 7.81 -2.99 1.92
CA SER A 151 9.16 -3.54 2.08
C SER A 151 9.12 -5.07 2.07
#